data_AF-A0AA39GNJ9-F1
#
_entry.id   AF-A0AA39GNJ9-F1
#
_cell.length_a   1.000
_cell.length_b   1.000
_cell.length_c   1.000
_cell.angle_alpha   90.00
_cell.angle_beta   90.00
_cell.angle_gamma   90.00
#
_symmetry.space_group_name_H-M   'P 1'
#
loop_
_entity.id
_entity.type
_entity.pdbx_description
1 polymer ?
#
loop_
_entity_poly.entity_id
_entity_poly.type
_entity_poly.pdbx_seq_one_letter_code
_entity_poly.pdbx_strand_id
1 'polypeptide(L)'
;MSMIVCKARQATPFLRLTEEGPLLGSLEFSGKLLQGLEAAVKADLEPDRVTKIQILALMHLNNDGVGGNDRSSNHLAHAISTAWSLSLHWRVPGIPNQEQCSYLWWSLTSLDRLNKPLMGAAPFMIDDADVGLERPEKTSNDYRSHVINVTLTMGDLIKKATKVYKATSTARCDDQGDFPSLSEVTSGTSFNEFLQSHQGE
;
A
#
# COMPACT_ATOMS: atom_id res chain seq x y z
N MET A 1 16.27 -2.20 4.54
CA MET A 1 15.41 -3.14 5.30
C MET A 1 14.07 -2.45 5.56
N SER A 2 12.94 -3.07 5.22
CA SER A 2 11.59 -2.46 5.41
C SER A 2 11.02 -2.76 6.80
N MET A 3 10.17 -1.89 7.33
CA MET A 3 9.44 -2.08 8.61
C MET A 3 8.54 -3.32 8.62
N ILE A 4 8.16 -3.85 7.45
CA ILE A 4 7.44 -5.13 7.38
C ILE A 4 8.40 -6.30 7.53
N VAL A 5 9.57 -6.21 6.89
CA VAL A 5 10.55 -7.29 6.84
C VAL A 5 11.15 -7.55 8.22
N CYS A 6 11.26 -6.54 9.09
CA CYS A 6 11.77 -6.74 10.44
C CYS A 6 10.90 -7.67 11.31
N LYS A 7 9.63 -7.88 10.94
CA LYS A 7 8.72 -8.83 11.60
C LYS A 7 9.00 -10.30 11.20
N ALA A 8 9.77 -10.54 10.15
CA ALA A 8 10.18 -11.87 9.74
C ALA A 8 11.27 -12.44 10.68
N ARG A 9 11.18 -13.72 11.03
CA ARG A 9 12.17 -14.39 11.91
C ARG A 9 13.58 -14.37 11.32
N GLN A 10 13.67 -14.43 10.00
CA GLN A 10 14.93 -14.38 9.26
C GLN A 10 15.62 -13.00 9.37
N ALA A 11 14.87 -11.95 9.69
CA ALA A 11 15.42 -10.60 9.82
C ALA A 11 16.09 -10.35 11.17
N THR A 12 15.81 -11.16 12.21
CA THR A 12 16.33 -11.02 13.58
C THR A 12 17.84 -10.74 13.68
N PRO A 13 18.75 -11.44 12.97
CA PRO A 13 20.19 -11.18 13.08
C PRO A 13 20.62 -9.83 12.48
N PHE A 14 19.74 -9.15 11.76
CA PHE A 14 20.05 -7.92 11.04
C PHE A 14 19.39 -6.67 11.64
N LEU A 15 18.63 -6.80 12.74
CA LEU A 15 17.85 -5.70 13.33
C LEU A 15 18.73 -4.71 14.11
N ARG A 16 19.53 -3.90 13.40
CA ARG A 16 20.38 -2.85 13.96
C ARG A 16 20.18 -1.55 13.19
N LEU A 17 20.17 -0.41 13.88
CA LEU A 17 20.00 0.91 13.25
C LEU A 17 21.32 1.51 12.75
N THR A 18 22.44 1.04 13.29
CA THR A 18 23.81 1.43 12.92
C THR A 18 24.65 0.17 12.80
N GLU A 19 25.72 0.19 12.01
CA GLU A 19 26.57 -0.99 11.74
C GLU A 19 27.11 -1.63 13.04
N GLU A 20 27.54 -0.80 14.00
CA GLU A 20 28.05 -1.24 15.30
C GLU A 20 26.99 -1.21 16.42
N GLY A 21 25.72 -0.98 16.08
CA GLY A 21 24.64 -0.87 17.06
C GLY A 21 24.24 -2.20 17.71
N PRO A 22 23.52 -2.16 18.86
CA PRO A 22 22.97 -3.36 19.46
C PRO A 22 21.90 -3.99 18.56
N LEU A 23 21.77 -5.33 18.65
CA LEU A 23 20.62 -6.02 18.08
C LEU A 23 19.36 -5.64 18.85
N LEU A 24 18.34 -5.23 18.12
CA LEU A 24 17.06 -4.82 18.66
C LEU A 24 16.00 -5.91 18.43
N GLY A 25 15.01 -5.97 19.31
CA GLY A 25 13.79 -6.72 19.02
C GLY A 25 13.02 -6.09 17.86
N SER A 26 12.23 -6.88 17.11
CA SER A 26 11.46 -6.37 15.96
C SER A 26 10.62 -5.14 16.28
N LEU A 27 9.93 -5.12 17.42
CA LEU A 27 9.06 -3.99 17.80
C LEU A 27 9.86 -2.74 18.15
N GLU A 28 11.01 -2.91 18.81
CA GLU A 28 11.89 -1.79 19.17
C GLU A 28 12.56 -1.22 17.92
N PHE A 29 13.02 -2.08 17.02
CA PHE A 29 13.59 -1.69 15.74
C PHE A 29 12.58 -0.91 14.89
N SER A 30 11.36 -1.44 14.70
CA SER A 30 10.33 -0.80 13.88
C SER A 30 9.90 0.55 14.49
N GLY A 31 9.75 0.63 15.82
CA GLY A 31 9.39 1.85 16.52
C GLY A 31 10.44 2.95 16.36
N LYS A 32 11.73 2.63 16.58
CA LYS A 32 12.83 3.59 16.42
C LYS A 32 13.01 4.03 14.97
N LEU A 33 12.90 3.09 14.02
CA LEU A 33 12.99 3.41 12.59
C LEU A 33 11.83 4.32 12.16
N LEU A 34 10.60 4.02 12.58
CA LEU A 34 9.43 4.85 12.28
C LEU A 34 9.60 6.26 12.85
N GLN A 35 10.05 6.39 14.10
CA GLN A 35 10.28 7.70 14.73
C GLN A 35 11.32 8.53 13.96
N GLY A 36 12.41 7.90 13.52
CA GLY A 36 13.42 8.57 12.69
C GLY A 36 12.86 9.03 11.34
N LEU A 37 12.05 8.19 10.69
CA LEU A 37 11.38 8.53 9.43
C LEU A 37 10.35 9.66 9.62
N GLU A 38 9.55 9.64 10.68
CA GLU A 38 8.60 10.71 11.02
C GLU A 38 9.33 12.06 11.19
N ALA A 39 10.47 12.06 11.88
CA ALA A 39 11.30 13.25 12.05
C ALA A 39 11.87 13.75 10.71
N ALA A 40 12.41 12.86 9.88
CA ALA A 40 12.97 13.20 8.58
C ALA A 40 11.93 13.76 7.60
N VAL A 41 10.74 13.14 7.55
CA VAL A 41 9.60 13.61 6.73
C VAL A 41 9.13 15.00 7.21
N LYS A 42 9.04 15.20 8.52
CA LYS A 42 8.62 16.48 9.11
C LYS A 42 9.64 17.60 8.87
N ALA A 43 10.93 17.27 8.87
CA ALA A 43 12.01 18.19 8.55
C ALA A 43 12.24 18.38 7.04
N ASP A 44 11.42 17.75 6.19
CA ASP A 44 11.49 17.81 4.73
C ASP A 44 12.86 17.43 4.16
N LEU A 45 13.49 16.41 4.76
CA LEU A 45 14.84 15.97 4.36
C LEU A 45 14.87 15.21 3.03
N GLU A 46 13.71 14.70 2.57
CA GLU A 46 13.59 14.02 1.28
C GLU A 46 13.08 15.01 0.22
N PRO A 47 13.94 15.51 -0.69
CA PRO A 47 13.53 16.48 -1.70
C PRO A 47 12.75 15.83 -2.86
N ASP A 48 12.96 14.54 -3.15
CA ASP A 48 12.21 13.87 -4.19
C ASP A 48 10.81 13.49 -3.70
N ARG A 49 9.80 14.19 -4.24
CA ARG A 49 8.41 14.02 -3.81
C ARG A 49 7.87 12.62 -4.14
N VAL A 50 8.38 11.95 -5.17
CA VAL A 50 7.97 10.57 -5.50
C VAL A 50 8.50 9.59 -4.46
N THR A 51 9.77 9.71 -4.09
CA THR A 51 10.39 8.94 -3.00
C THR A 51 9.68 9.23 -1.67
N LYS A 52 9.34 10.50 -1.39
CA LYS A 52 8.55 10.85 -0.20
C LYS A 52 7.19 10.15 -0.15
N ILE A 53 6.47 10.04 -1.28
CA ILE A 53 5.22 9.28 -1.38
C ILE A 53 5.45 7.80 -1.06
N GLN A 54 6.51 7.20 -1.61
CA GLN A 54 6.86 5.79 -1.34
C GLN A 54 7.19 5.56 0.14
N ILE A 55 7.96 6.46 0.76
CA ILE A 55 8.28 6.42 2.20
C ILE A 55 6.99 6.47 3.02
N LEU A 56 6.09 7.42 2.74
CA LEU A 56 4.81 7.55 3.44
C LEU A 56 3.92 6.31 3.27
N ALA A 57 3.85 5.75 2.06
CA ALA A 57 3.12 4.52 1.79
C ALA A 57 3.69 3.31 2.54
N LEU A 58 5.02 3.23 2.69
CA LEU A 58 5.67 2.19 3.49
C LEU A 58 5.46 2.39 5.00
N MET A 59 5.47 3.64 5.48
CA MET A 59 5.16 3.99 6.87
C MET A 59 3.72 3.64 7.25
N HIS A 60 2.77 3.81 6.33
CA HIS A 60 1.39 3.38 6.51
C HIS A 60 1.26 1.90 6.90
N LEU A 61 2.14 1.04 6.40
CA LEU A 61 2.10 -0.40 6.69
C LEU A 61 2.53 -0.76 8.13
N ASN A 62 2.95 0.23 8.92
CA ASN A 62 3.22 0.09 10.34
C ASN A 62 2.11 0.73 11.18
N ASN A 63 1.34 -0.10 11.88
CA ASN A 63 0.24 0.33 12.77
C ASN A 63 0.43 -0.12 14.22
N ASP A 64 1.66 -0.46 14.61
CA ASP A 64 1.97 -0.94 15.96
C ASP A 64 1.80 0.19 17.02
N GLY A 65 1.34 -0.21 18.22
CA GLY A 65 1.25 0.66 19.39
C GLY A 65 -0.04 1.50 19.51
N VAL A 66 -0.14 2.26 20.60
CA VAL A 66 -1.29 3.14 20.88
C VAL A 66 -1.36 4.24 19.82
N GLY A 67 -2.54 4.42 19.20
CA GLY A 67 -2.73 5.37 18.10
C GLY A 67 -2.05 4.96 16.79
N GLY A 68 -1.58 3.72 16.67
CA GLY A 68 -0.92 3.21 15.47
C GLY A 68 -1.81 3.27 14.22
N ASN A 69 -3.11 2.98 14.37
CA ASN A 69 -4.09 3.07 13.28
C ASN A 69 -4.26 4.52 12.76
N ASP A 70 -4.40 5.50 13.66
CA ASP A 70 -4.55 6.91 13.27
C ASP A 70 -3.29 7.43 12.59
N ARG A 71 -2.11 7.09 13.15
CA ARG A 71 -0.83 7.41 12.52
C ARG A 71 -0.73 6.77 11.14
N SER A 72 -0.91 5.46 11.03
CA SER A 72 -0.88 4.72 9.77
C SER A 72 -1.75 5.37 8.69
N SER A 73 -2.98 5.76 9.04
CA SER A 73 -3.89 6.41 8.10
C SER A 73 -3.50 7.83 7.73
N ASN A 74 -2.94 8.60 8.66
CA ASN A 74 -2.37 9.92 8.34
C ASN A 74 -1.22 9.82 7.33
N HIS A 75 -0.36 8.80 7.43
CA HIS A 75 0.72 8.57 6.46
C HIS A 75 0.15 8.26 5.07
N LEU A 76 -0.86 7.40 4.97
CA LEU A 76 -1.51 7.09 3.69
C LEU A 76 -2.22 8.31 3.09
N ALA A 77 -2.96 9.06 3.89
CA ALA A 77 -3.63 10.27 3.45
C ALA A 77 -2.65 11.31 2.91
N HIS A 78 -1.50 11.47 3.57
CA HIS A 78 -0.44 12.36 3.11
C HIS A 78 0.20 11.85 1.80
N ALA A 79 0.44 10.54 1.67
CA ALA A 79 0.94 9.94 0.44
C ALA A 79 -0.01 10.20 -0.74
N ILE A 80 -1.31 9.95 -0.54
CA ILE A 80 -2.35 10.13 -1.56
C ILE A 80 -2.51 11.61 -1.95
N SER A 81 -2.59 12.52 -0.97
CA SER A 81 -2.67 13.96 -1.21
C SER A 81 -1.46 14.50 -1.99
N THR A 82 -0.27 14.00 -1.67
CA THR A 82 0.96 14.37 -2.40
C THR A 82 0.95 13.81 -3.82
N ALA A 83 0.48 12.57 -4.01
CA ALA A 83 0.35 11.95 -5.34
C ALA A 83 -0.68 12.66 -6.22
N TRP A 84 -1.81 13.10 -5.65
CA TRP A 84 -2.78 13.97 -6.33
C TRP A 84 -2.13 15.27 -6.79
N SER A 85 -1.37 15.91 -5.91
CA SER A 85 -0.69 17.19 -6.18
C SER A 85 0.40 17.08 -7.26
N LEU A 86 0.92 15.88 -7.51
CA LEU A 86 1.88 15.60 -8.59
C LEU A 86 1.20 15.09 -9.87
N SER A 87 -0.14 14.99 -9.87
CA SER A 87 -0.90 14.44 -10.99
C SER A 87 -0.50 13.02 -11.39
N LEU A 88 -0.05 12.19 -10.42
CA LEU A 88 0.34 10.79 -10.72
C LEU A 88 -0.83 9.94 -11.25
N HIS A 89 -2.07 10.38 -11.02
CA HIS A 89 -3.31 9.76 -11.49
C HIS A 89 -3.62 10.04 -12.98
N TRP A 90 -2.75 10.77 -13.69
CA TRP A 90 -2.96 11.13 -15.09
C TRP A 90 -1.82 10.61 -15.98
N ARG A 91 -2.16 10.13 -17.18
CA ARG A 91 -1.16 9.81 -18.20
C ARG A 91 -0.74 11.09 -18.93
N VAL A 92 0.35 11.72 -18.49
CA VAL A 92 0.99 12.83 -19.22
C VAL A 92 2.08 12.30 -20.17
N PRO A 93 1.95 12.47 -21.50
CA PRO A 93 2.97 12.04 -22.45
C PRO A 93 4.31 12.74 -22.22
N GLY A 94 5.42 12.01 -22.36
CA GLY A 94 6.78 12.57 -22.31
C GLY A 94 7.38 12.73 -20.92
N ILE A 95 6.71 12.29 -19.86
CA ILE A 95 7.28 12.25 -18.51
C ILE A 95 8.13 10.97 -18.34
N PRO A 96 9.42 11.08 -17.98
CA PRO A 96 10.25 9.92 -17.65
C PRO A 96 9.69 9.19 -16.42
N ASN A 97 9.86 7.85 -16.35
CA ASN A 97 9.39 7.00 -15.24
C ASN A 97 7.85 6.98 -15.03
N GLN A 98 7.08 7.30 -16.06
CA GLN A 98 5.61 7.28 -16.01
C GLN A 98 5.04 5.91 -15.60
N GLU A 99 5.65 4.82 -16.04
CA GLU A 99 5.23 3.47 -15.67
C GLU A 99 5.38 3.24 -14.16
N GLN A 100 6.53 3.59 -13.58
CA GLN A 100 6.76 3.48 -12.14
C GLN A 100 5.78 4.35 -11.34
N CYS A 101 5.50 5.57 -11.82
CA CYS A 101 4.52 6.46 -11.22
C CYS A 101 3.10 5.88 -11.29
N SER A 102 2.75 5.22 -12.40
CA SER A 102 1.46 4.55 -12.57
C SER A 102 1.32 3.38 -11.60
N TYR A 103 2.36 2.56 -11.43
CA TYR A 103 2.38 1.50 -10.43
C TYR A 103 2.27 2.04 -9.00
N LEU A 104 2.94 3.16 -8.71
CA LEU A 104 2.84 3.81 -7.40
C LEU A 104 1.40 4.29 -7.15
N TRP A 105 0.76 4.93 -8.14
CA TRP A 105 -0.64 5.33 -8.05
C TRP A 105 -1.56 4.14 -7.74
N TRP A 106 -1.47 3.08 -8.54
CA TRP A 106 -2.31 1.89 -8.35
C TRP A 106 -2.01 1.15 -7.03
N SER A 107 -0.77 1.24 -6.53
CA SER A 107 -0.41 0.74 -5.20
C SER A 107 -1.13 1.53 -4.11
N LEU A 108 -1.13 2.86 -4.19
CA LEU A 108 -1.88 3.72 -3.26
C LEU A 108 -3.39 3.45 -3.33
N THR A 109 -3.96 3.27 -4.53
CA THR A 109 -5.37 2.88 -4.70
C THR A 109 -5.67 1.54 -4.02
N SER A 110 -4.77 0.57 -4.16
CA SER A 110 -4.91 -0.73 -3.46
C SER A 110 -4.88 -0.54 -1.95
N LEU A 111 -3.94 0.25 -1.42
CA LEU A 111 -3.81 0.52 0.02
C LEU A 111 -5.03 1.26 0.59
N ASP A 112 -5.52 2.31 -0.08
CA ASP A 112 -6.74 3.04 0.31
C ASP A 112 -7.94 2.10 0.48
N ARG A 113 -8.09 1.17 -0.46
CA ARG A 113 -9.21 0.23 -0.46
C ARG A 113 -9.03 -0.88 0.57
N LEU A 114 -7.85 -1.49 0.63
CA LEU A 114 -7.55 -2.61 1.54
C LEU A 114 -7.50 -2.17 3.01
N ASN A 115 -7.20 -0.90 3.29
CA ASN A 115 -7.18 -0.36 4.65
C ASN A 115 -8.58 -0.08 5.21
N LYS A 116 -9.62 -0.06 4.36
CA LYS A 116 -10.99 0.30 4.75
C LYS A 116 -11.57 -0.51 5.93
N PRO A 117 -11.42 -1.85 6.00
CA PRO A 117 -11.95 -2.61 7.14
C PRO A 117 -11.30 -2.22 8.48
N LEU A 118 -10.05 -1.75 8.46
CA LEU A 118 -9.33 -1.31 9.66
C LEU A 118 -9.74 0.10 10.10
N MET A 119 -10.16 0.93 9.14
CA MET A 119 -10.57 2.32 9.33
C MET A 119 -12.06 2.53 9.60
N GLY A 120 -12.85 1.46 9.57
CA GLY A 120 -14.29 1.52 9.77
C GLY A 120 -15.00 2.35 8.70
N ALA A 121 -15.73 3.39 9.11
CA ALA A 121 -16.63 4.16 8.25
C ALA A 121 -15.94 5.29 7.44
N ALA A 122 -14.61 5.41 7.46
CA ALA A 122 -13.90 6.45 6.73
C ALA A 122 -14.18 6.41 5.21
N PRO A 123 -14.33 7.54 4.51
CA PRO A 123 -14.47 7.55 3.05
C PRO A 123 -13.22 6.98 2.37
N PHE A 124 -13.38 6.43 1.17
CA PHE A 124 -12.22 6.17 0.30
C PHE A 124 -11.62 7.51 -0.11
N MET A 125 -10.29 7.62 -0.11
CA MET A 125 -9.59 8.83 -0.49
C MET A 125 -9.43 8.97 -2.01
N ILE A 126 -9.55 7.85 -2.74
CA ILE A 126 -9.43 7.82 -4.20
C ILE A 126 -10.78 7.43 -4.80
N ASP A 127 -11.35 8.33 -5.61
CA ASP A 127 -12.46 8.02 -6.50
C ASP A 127 -11.93 7.70 -7.91
N ASP A 128 -12.44 6.62 -8.49
CA ASP A 128 -11.98 6.14 -9.80
C ASP A 128 -12.44 7.06 -10.93
N ALA A 129 -13.51 7.85 -10.69
CA ALA A 129 -13.99 8.85 -11.63
C ALA A 129 -12.97 9.96 -11.90
N ASP A 130 -12.03 10.17 -10.98
CA ASP A 130 -11.00 11.21 -11.06
C ASP A 130 -9.65 10.67 -11.58
N VAL A 131 -9.58 9.40 -12.01
CA VAL A 131 -8.34 8.74 -12.45
C VAL A 131 -8.29 8.65 -13.97
N GLY A 132 -7.28 9.29 -14.58
CA GLY A 132 -7.01 9.26 -16.03
C GLY A 132 -5.98 8.21 -16.45
N LEU A 133 -5.56 7.32 -15.55
CA LEU A 133 -4.68 6.19 -15.85
C LEU A 133 -5.48 4.96 -16.24
N GLU A 134 -4.94 4.20 -17.17
CA GLU A 134 -5.39 2.83 -17.43
C GLU A 134 -4.97 1.91 -16.27
N ARG A 135 -5.86 0.99 -15.94
CA ARG A 135 -5.59 -0.05 -14.94
C ARG A 135 -4.52 -1.01 -15.50
N PRO A 136 -3.55 -1.47 -14.68
CA PRO A 136 -2.51 -2.37 -15.16
C PRO A 136 -3.13 -3.71 -15.60
N GLU A 137 -2.84 -4.10 -16.83
CA GLU A 137 -3.20 -5.42 -17.35
C GLU A 137 -2.22 -6.48 -16.86
N LYS A 138 -2.70 -7.73 -16.73
CA LYS A 138 -1.81 -8.86 -16.41
C LYS A 138 -0.94 -9.13 -17.64
N THR A 139 0.37 -8.93 -17.51
CA THR A 139 1.33 -9.28 -18.57
C THR A 139 2.12 -10.50 -18.14
N SER A 140 2.32 -11.45 -19.06
CA SER A 140 2.80 -12.81 -18.73
C SER A 140 4.17 -12.86 -18.04
N ASN A 141 5.00 -11.83 -18.23
CA ASN A 141 6.39 -11.77 -17.78
C ASN A 141 6.64 -10.63 -16.78
N ASP A 142 5.60 -10.07 -16.15
CA ASP A 142 5.77 -9.07 -15.08
C ASP A 142 4.98 -9.47 -13.84
N TYR A 143 5.68 -10.07 -12.87
CA TYR A 143 5.10 -10.43 -11.58
C TYR A 143 4.48 -9.22 -10.86
N ARG A 144 4.93 -7.98 -11.12
CA ARG A 144 4.36 -6.78 -10.49
C ARG A 144 2.97 -6.50 -11.04
N SER A 145 2.78 -6.66 -12.35
CA SER A 145 1.46 -6.55 -13.01
C SER A 145 0.46 -7.56 -12.43
N HIS A 146 0.94 -8.76 -12.15
CA HIS A 146 0.17 -9.84 -11.53
C HIS A 146 -0.23 -9.51 -10.09
N VAL A 147 0.73 -9.10 -9.25
CA VAL A 147 0.48 -8.75 -7.85
C VAL A 147 -0.46 -7.56 -7.75
N ILE A 148 -0.22 -6.48 -8.50
CA ILE A 148 -1.07 -5.29 -8.43
C ILE A 148 -2.50 -5.59 -8.89
N ASN A 149 -2.67 -6.44 -9.90
CA ASN A 149 -4.00 -6.81 -10.38
C ASN A 149 -4.80 -7.57 -9.31
N VAL A 150 -4.15 -8.50 -8.61
CA VAL A 150 -4.77 -9.21 -7.48
C VAL A 150 -5.14 -8.24 -6.35
N THR A 151 -4.24 -7.34 -5.94
CA THR A 151 -4.52 -6.40 -4.84
C THR A 151 -5.62 -5.41 -5.20
N LEU A 152 -5.64 -4.90 -6.43
CA LEU A 152 -6.71 -4.02 -6.91
C LEU A 152 -8.05 -4.75 -6.95
N THR A 153 -8.07 -6.01 -7.40
CA THR A 153 -9.29 -6.84 -7.44
C THR A 153 -9.84 -7.07 -6.03
N MET A 154 -8.97 -7.42 -5.08
CA MET A 154 -9.37 -7.50 -3.66
C MET A 154 -9.89 -6.16 -3.13
N GLY A 155 -9.25 -5.05 -3.50
CA GLY A 155 -9.72 -3.70 -3.16
C GLY A 155 -11.12 -3.38 -3.72
N ASP A 156 -11.42 -3.78 -4.97
CA ASP A 156 -12.76 -3.63 -5.55
C ASP A 156 -13.81 -4.44 -4.80
N LEU A 157 -13.47 -5.68 -4.41
CA LEU A 157 -14.33 -6.52 -3.60
C LEU A 157 -14.60 -5.89 -2.23
N ILE A 158 -13.60 -5.28 -1.60
CA ILE A 158 -13.80 -4.53 -0.35
C ILE A 158 -14.68 -3.29 -0.58
N LYS A 159 -14.48 -2.56 -1.67
CA LYS A 159 -15.34 -1.42 -2.04
C LYS A 159 -16.79 -1.86 -2.25
N LYS A 160 -17.03 -3.04 -2.84
CA LYS A 160 -18.35 -3.68 -2.97
C LYS A 160 -18.91 -4.07 -1.59
N ALA A 161 -18.16 -4.86 -0.81
CA ALA A 161 -18.57 -5.36 0.49
C ALA A 161 -18.87 -4.24 1.51
N THR A 162 -18.17 -3.12 1.42
CA THR A 162 -18.37 -1.99 2.34
C THR A 162 -19.48 -1.02 1.91
N LYS A 163 -20.14 -1.27 0.77
CA LYS A 163 -21.26 -0.45 0.31
C LYS A 163 -22.41 -0.43 1.30
N VAL A 164 -22.71 -1.57 1.94
CA VAL A 164 -23.80 -1.69 2.92
C VAL A 164 -23.59 -0.85 4.17
N TYR A 165 -22.33 -0.52 4.50
CA TYR A 165 -21.97 0.30 5.67
C TYR A 165 -21.95 1.81 5.37
N LYS A 166 -22.23 2.23 4.14
CA LYS A 166 -22.30 3.66 3.82
C LYS A 166 -23.53 4.30 4.47
N ALA A 167 -23.41 5.55 4.91
CA ALA A 167 -24.51 6.29 5.54
C ALA A 167 -25.77 6.41 4.66
N THR A 168 -25.59 6.38 3.34
CA THR A 168 -26.69 6.43 2.35
C THR A 168 -27.23 5.05 1.97
N SER A 169 -26.70 3.97 2.57
CA SER A 169 -27.15 2.61 2.29
C SER A 169 -28.57 2.39 2.79
N THR A 170 -29.44 1.94 1.91
CA THR A 170 -30.80 1.48 2.24
C THR A 170 -30.88 -0.04 2.36
N ALA A 171 -29.74 -0.74 2.23
CA ALA A 171 -29.66 -2.19 2.33
C ALA A 171 -30.04 -2.63 3.75
N ARG A 172 -31.03 -3.51 3.86
CA ARG A 172 -31.52 -4.06 5.14
C ARG A 172 -31.03 -5.47 5.44
N CYS A 173 -30.53 -6.14 4.41
CA CYS A 173 -29.84 -7.41 4.48
C CYS A 173 -28.52 -7.25 3.72
N ASP A 174 -27.58 -8.15 3.98
CA ASP A 174 -26.40 -8.28 3.18
C ASP A 174 -26.81 -8.59 1.72
N ASP A 175 -26.51 -7.68 0.80
CA ASP A 175 -26.82 -7.83 -0.62
C ASP A 175 -25.82 -8.78 -1.30
N GLN A 176 -25.54 -9.92 -0.65
CA GLN A 176 -24.56 -10.98 -0.99
C GLN A 176 -24.76 -11.48 -2.42
N GLY A 177 -24.42 -10.68 -3.41
CA GLY A 177 -24.15 -11.18 -4.74
C GLY A 177 -22.87 -11.99 -4.67
N ASP A 178 -22.79 -13.06 -5.46
CA ASP A 178 -21.65 -13.99 -5.46
C ASP A 178 -20.31 -13.24 -5.43
N PHE A 179 -19.55 -13.47 -4.35
CA PHE A 179 -18.16 -13.07 -4.25
C PHE A 179 -17.30 -14.18 -4.85
N PRO A 180 -16.29 -13.84 -5.66
CA PRO A 180 -15.39 -14.86 -6.19
C PRO A 180 -14.60 -15.50 -5.05
N SER A 181 -14.37 -16.79 -5.20
CA SER A 181 -13.38 -17.53 -4.41
C SER A 181 -11.98 -16.94 -4.60
N LEU A 182 -11.09 -17.21 -3.66
CA LEU A 182 -9.69 -16.81 -3.78
C LEU A 182 -9.03 -17.39 -5.05
N SER A 183 -9.37 -18.61 -5.44
CA SER A 183 -8.90 -19.25 -6.67
C SER A 183 -9.34 -18.53 -7.94
N GLU A 184 -10.54 -17.95 -7.96
CA GLU A 184 -11.01 -17.16 -9.09
C GLU A 184 -10.29 -15.81 -9.15
N VAL A 185 -10.05 -15.16 -7.99
CA VAL A 185 -9.30 -13.90 -7.91
C VAL A 185 -7.85 -14.06 -8.37
N THR A 186 -7.20 -15.18 -8.02
CA THR A 186 -5.81 -15.47 -8.39
C THR A 186 -5.67 -16.21 -9.72
N SER A 187 -6.79 -16.50 -10.40
CA SER A 187 -6.77 -17.22 -11.69
C SER A 187 -5.93 -16.47 -12.74
N GLY A 188 -5.11 -17.23 -13.47
CA GLY A 188 -4.19 -16.68 -14.47
C GLY A 188 -3.02 -15.89 -13.88
N THR A 189 -2.83 -15.87 -12.57
CA THR A 189 -1.69 -15.22 -11.92
C THR A 189 -0.61 -16.26 -11.57
N SER A 190 0.59 -16.09 -12.12
CA SER A 190 1.78 -16.84 -11.68
C SER A 190 2.51 -16.06 -10.60
N PHE A 191 2.75 -16.71 -9.45
CA PHE A 191 3.58 -16.18 -8.35
C PHE A 191 4.99 -16.78 -8.34
N ASN A 192 5.35 -17.62 -9.31
CA ASN A 192 6.64 -18.33 -9.29
C ASN A 192 7.82 -17.36 -9.37
N GLU A 193 7.76 -16.37 -10.26
CA GLU A 193 8.80 -15.34 -10.37
C GLU A 193 8.87 -14.46 -9.11
N PHE A 194 7.71 -14.16 -8.49
CA PHE A 194 7.67 -13.47 -7.21
C PHE A 194 8.36 -14.30 -6.12
N LEU A 195 8.06 -15.60 -6.02
CA LEU A 195 8.69 -16.48 -5.04
C LEU A 195 10.18 -16.64 -5.30
N GLN A 196 10.62 -16.80 -6.55
CA GLN A 196 12.03 -16.90 -6.91
C GLN A 196 12.82 -15.63 -6.59
N SER A 197 12.25 -14.45 -6.87
CA SER A 197 12.89 -13.17 -6.58
C SER A 197 12.98 -12.84 -5.08
N HIS A 198 12.26 -13.58 -4.23
CA HIS A 198 12.20 -13.34 -2.77
C HIS A 198 12.57 -14.57 -1.92
N GLN A 199 12.99 -15.67 -2.55
CA GLN A 199 13.73 -16.73 -1.87
C GLN A 199 15.14 -16.20 -1.61
N GLY A 200 15.44 -15.90 -0.34
CA GLY A 200 16.80 -15.59 0.06
C GLY A 200 17.69 -16.82 -0.11
N GLU A 201 18.89 -16.62 -0.66
CA GLU A 201 20.03 -17.51 -0.40
C GLU A 201 20.35 -17.55 1.10
#